data_AF-A0AAD2YIW9-F1
#
_entry.id   AF-A0AAD2YIW9-F1
#
_cell.length_a   1.000
_cell.length_b   1.000
_cell.length_c   1.000
_cell.angle_alpha   90.00
_cell.angle_beta   90.00
_cell.angle_gamma   90.00
#
_symmetry.space_group_name_H-M   'P 1'
#
loop_
_entity.id
_entity.type
_entity.pdbx_description
1 polymer ?
#
loop_
_entity_poly.entity_id
_entity_poly.type
_entity_poly.pdbx_seq_one_letter_code
_entity_poly.pdbx_strand_id
1 'polypeptide(L)'
;MNISNVWNSIVEWFSDRSDRNRLIHDFNRNAREAFIYGSVPVLLKASISKGASEYRNEFSSWINSGFRVQALSGRALSKEEMLVIGQVILAYTPLVRNLVSLGWDTLEVHDDTGTYGCRWKLIEYARMGDIFLNEYNV
;
A
#
# COMPACT_ATOMS: atom_id res chain seq x y z
N MET A 1 31.87 -4.57 -5.43
CA MET A 1 30.88 -3.93 -4.53
C MET A 1 31.06 -4.56 -3.15
N ASN A 2 31.34 -3.78 -2.10
CA ASN A 2 31.77 -4.32 -0.80
C ASN A 2 30.56 -4.81 0.01
N ILE A 3 30.51 -6.11 0.34
CA ILE A 3 29.37 -6.77 1.01
C ILE A 3 29.03 -6.13 2.36
N SER A 4 30.03 -5.59 3.06
CA SER A 4 29.87 -4.90 4.35
C SER A 4 29.07 -3.59 4.24
N ASN A 5 29.14 -2.86 3.12
CA ASN A 5 28.36 -1.63 2.93
C ASN A 5 26.89 -1.93 2.63
N VAL A 6 26.59 -3.05 1.96
CA VAL A 6 25.23 -3.51 1.72
C VAL A 6 24.58 -3.95 3.03
N TRP A 7 25.30 -4.70 3.87
CA TRP A 7 24.80 -5.12 5.18
C TRP A 7 24.51 -3.96 6.14
N ASN A 8 25.37 -2.94 6.18
CA ASN A 8 25.11 -1.75 7.00
C ASN A 8 23.89 -0.96 6.49
N SER A 9 23.70 -0.89 5.17
CA SER A 9 22.49 -0.28 4.58
C SER A 9 21.23 -1.07 4.93
N ILE A 10 21.30 -2.41 4.90
CA ILE A 10 20.19 -3.30 5.28
C ILE A 10 19.76 -3.06 6.74
N VAL A 11 20.70 -2.87 7.67
CA VAL A 11 20.37 -2.65 9.10
C VAL A 11 19.68 -1.29 9.33
N GLU A 12 20.05 -0.25 8.56
CA GLU A 12 19.42 1.07 8.65
C GLU A 12 17.98 1.10 8.07
N TRP A 13 17.60 0.14 7.22
CA TRP A 13 16.28 0.09 6.58
C TRP A 13 15.12 -0.30 7.52
N PHE A 14 15.40 -0.84 8.72
CA PHE A 14 14.37 -1.45 9.58
C PHE A 14 14.02 -0.62 10.83
N SER A 15 14.19 0.70 10.82
CA SER A 15 13.67 1.58 11.89
C SER A 15 12.15 1.86 11.75
N ASP A 16 11.42 0.83 12.12
CA ASP A 16 10.07 0.36 11.74
C ASP A 16 8.81 1.27 11.94
N ARG A 17 8.91 2.49 12.51
CA ARG A 17 7.70 3.35 12.75
C ARG A 17 7.71 4.72 12.10
N SER A 18 8.87 5.35 11.95
CA SER A 18 8.98 6.60 11.18
C SER A 18 8.61 6.36 9.72
N ASP A 19 8.93 5.20 9.18
CA ASP A 19 8.76 4.90 7.76
C ASP A 19 7.31 4.63 7.40
N ARG A 20 6.51 4.07 8.31
CA ARG A 20 5.06 3.94 8.11
C ARG A 20 4.36 5.29 8.04
N ASN A 21 4.67 6.18 8.98
CA ASN A 21 4.11 7.53 8.99
C ASN A 21 4.59 8.35 7.79
N ARG A 22 5.88 8.24 7.44
CA ARG A 22 6.46 8.88 6.25
C ARG A 22 5.73 8.44 4.98
N LEU A 23 5.52 7.13 4.78
CA LEU A 23 4.79 6.61 3.62
C LEU A 23 3.37 7.17 3.56
N ILE A 24 2.65 7.21 4.68
CA ILE A 24 1.30 7.81 4.73
C ILE A 24 1.33 9.30 4.35
N HIS A 25 2.29 10.06 4.90
CA HIS A 25 2.44 11.48 4.57
C HIS A 25 2.77 11.71 3.09
N ASP A 26 3.68 10.91 2.54
CA ASP A 26 4.09 11.00 1.13
C ASP A 26 2.95 10.63 0.19
N PHE A 27 2.23 9.54 0.48
CA PHE A 27 1.03 9.15 -0.27
C PHE A 27 0.01 10.30 -0.27
N ASN A 28 -0.31 10.85 0.90
CA ASN A 28 -1.31 11.91 1.02
C ASN A 28 -0.91 13.21 0.32
N ARG A 29 0.38 13.57 0.37
CA ARG A 29 0.91 14.73 -0.37
C ARG A 29 0.77 14.52 -1.87
N ASN A 30 1.24 13.38 -2.39
CA ASN A 30 1.22 13.08 -3.82
C ASN A 30 -0.23 12.94 -4.34
N ALA A 31 -1.13 12.30 -3.58
CA ALA A 31 -2.53 12.18 -3.93
C ALA A 31 -3.23 13.55 -4.00
N ARG A 32 -2.93 14.45 -3.06
CA ARG A 32 -3.44 15.82 -3.07
C ARG A 32 -2.93 16.59 -4.28
N GLU A 33 -1.65 16.49 -4.61
CA GLU A 33 -1.08 17.14 -5.79
C GLU A 33 -1.72 16.60 -7.08
N ALA A 34 -1.85 15.28 -7.22
CA ALA A 34 -2.50 14.66 -8.37
C ALA A 34 -3.94 15.13 -8.56
N PHE A 35 -4.68 15.33 -7.46
CA PHE A 35 -6.03 15.91 -7.50
C PHE A 35 -6.01 17.39 -7.91
N ILE A 36 -5.15 18.23 -7.31
CA ILE A 36 -5.04 19.66 -7.62
C ILE A 36 -4.69 19.89 -9.10
N TYR A 37 -3.77 19.10 -9.64
CA TYR A 37 -3.36 19.19 -11.05
C TYR A 37 -4.26 18.41 -12.01
N GLY A 38 -5.38 17.83 -11.54
CA GLY A 38 -6.37 17.15 -12.37
C GLY A 38 -5.94 15.81 -12.97
N SER A 39 -4.87 15.20 -12.45
CA SER A 39 -4.43 13.85 -12.87
C SER A 39 -5.38 12.75 -12.40
N VAL A 40 -6.07 12.98 -11.27
CA VAL A 40 -7.13 12.11 -10.77
C VAL A 40 -8.36 12.94 -10.37
N PRO A 41 -9.59 12.48 -10.66
CA PRO A 41 -10.81 13.24 -10.35
C PRO A 41 -11.29 13.09 -8.90
N VAL A 42 -10.59 12.29 -8.08
CA VAL A 42 -11.00 11.94 -6.72
C VAL A 42 -9.84 12.22 -5.77
N LEU A 43 -10.13 12.87 -4.64
CA LEU A 43 -9.12 13.11 -3.61
C LEU A 43 -8.96 11.85 -2.75
N LEU A 44 -7.76 11.29 -2.73
CA LEU A 44 -7.44 10.11 -1.91
C LEU A 44 -6.74 10.52 -0.61
N LYS A 45 -7.07 9.81 0.47
CA LYS A 45 -6.42 9.94 1.78
C LYS A 45 -6.11 8.59 2.37
N ALA A 46 -4.83 8.28 2.53
CA ALA A 46 -4.36 7.11 3.25
C ALA A 46 -4.32 7.34 4.77
N SER A 47 -4.60 6.27 5.51
CA SER A 47 -4.54 6.18 6.97
C SER A 47 -4.17 4.76 7.41
N ILE A 48 -3.75 4.63 8.67
CA ILE A 48 -3.49 3.34 9.30
C ILE A 48 -4.79 2.81 9.91
N SER A 49 -5.11 1.54 9.66
CA SER A 49 -6.31 0.87 10.17
C SER A 49 -6.01 -0.55 10.66
N LYS A 50 -7.01 -1.22 11.23
CA LYS A 50 -6.91 -2.66 11.53
C LYS A 50 -6.98 -3.46 10.23
N GLY A 51 -6.00 -4.33 10.00
CA GLY A 51 -6.02 -5.28 8.87
C GLY A 51 -6.96 -6.46 9.11
N ALA A 52 -7.18 -7.26 8.08
CA ALA A 52 -7.94 -8.49 8.15
C ALA A 52 -7.06 -9.64 8.66
N SER A 53 -7.53 -10.39 9.66
CA SER A 53 -6.77 -11.46 10.30
C SER A 53 -6.30 -12.55 9.33
N GLU A 54 -7.14 -12.87 8.36
CA GLU A 54 -6.94 -13.88 7.32
C GLU A 54 -5.89 -13.45 6.27
N TYR A 55 -5.52 -12.18 6.23
CA TYR A 55 -4.49 -11.66 5.30
C TYR A 55 -3.10 -11.63 5.90
N ARG A 56 -2.99 -11.90 7.21
CA ARG A 56 -1.72 -11.89 7.93
C ARG A 56 -0.71 -12.85 7.31
N ASN A 57 0.55 -12.43 7.33
CA ASN A 57 1.72 -13.20 6.94
C ASN A 57 2.88 -12.88 7.90
N GLU A 58 4.07 -13.43 7.64
CA GLU A 58 5.25 -13.32 8.49
C GLU A 58 5.73 -11.87 8.66
N PHE A 59 5.43 -10.98 7.71
CA PHE A 59 5.81 -9.57 7.76
C PHE A 59 4.75 -8.68 8.41
N SER A 60 3.56 -9.19 8.72
CA SER A 60 2.46 -8.39 9.28
C SER A 60 2.79 -7.75 10.62
N SER A 61 2.63 -6.42 10.71
CA SER A 61 2.59 -5.70 11.99
C SER A 61 1.59 -6.36 12.94
N TRP A 62 1.93 -6.48 14.23
CA TRP A 62 1.07 -7.13 15.21
C TRP A 62 -0.27 -6.39 15.42
N ILE A 63 -0.23 -5.05 15.37
CA ILE A 63 -1.41 -4.18 15.41
C ILE A 63 -1.46 -3.28 14.19
N ASN A 64 -2.68 -2.90 13.81
CA ASN A 64 -2.94 -1.91 12.76
C ASN A 64 -2.23 -2.21 11.43
N SER A 65 -2.33 -3.44 10.94
CA SER A 65 -1.71 -3.87 9.67
C SER A 65 -2.49 -3.44 8.40
N GLY A 66 -3.53 -2.61 8.55
CA GLY A 66 -4.32 -2.08 7.44
C GLY A 66 -3.78 -0.76 6.89
N PHE A 67 -3.64 -0.70 5.58
CA PHE A 67 -3.42 0.51 4.80
C PHE A 67 -4.74 0.91 4.16
N ARG A 68 -5.41 1.91 4.74
CA ARG A 68 -6.74 2.33 4.35
C ARG A 68 -6.69 3.57 3.50
N VAL A 69 -7.29 3.54 2.32
CA VAL A 69 -7.46 4.67 1.42
C VAL A 69 -8.93 5.07 1.40
N GLN A 70 -9.19 6.27 1.90
CA GLN A 70 -10.48 6.93 1.78
C GLN A 70 -10.50 7.74 0.49
N ALA A 71 -11.57 7.62 -0.28
CA ALA A 71 -11.75 8.36 -1.52
C ALA A 71 -12.90 9.37 -1.35
N LEU A 72 -12.58 10.67 -1.44
CA LEU A 72 -13.56 11.75 -1.35
C LEU A 72 -13.96 12.17 -2.77
N SER A 73 -15.21 11.89 -3.14
CA SER A 73 -15.74 12.20 -4.47
C SER A 73 -16.98 13.12 -4.46
N GLY A 74 -17.40 13.58 -3.28
CA GLY A 74 -18.62 14.38 -3.10
C GLY A 74 -19.93 13.58 -3.22
N ARG A 75 -19.83 12.28 -3.49
CA ARG A 75 -20.92 11.30 -3.44
C ARG A 75 -20.37 9.94 -2.97
N ALA A 76 -21.29 9.03 -2.65
CA ALA A 76 -20.94 7.63 -2.47
C ALA A 76 -20.30 7.06 -3.74
N LEU A 77 -19.22 6.29 -3.58
CA LEU A 77 -18.61 5.55 -4.68
C LEU A 77 -19.35 4.22 -4.90
N SER A 78 -19.46 3.80 -6.16
CA SER A 78 -19.88 2.45 -6.46
C SER A 78 -18.78 1.45 -6.07
N LYS A 79 -19.17 0.18 -5.93
CA LYS A 79 -18.20 -0.90 -5.68
C LYS A 79 -17.15 -0.97 -6.79
N GLU A 80 -17.57 -0.84 -8.03
CA GLU A 80 -16.72 -0.89 -9.22
C GLU A 80 -15.70 0.26 -9.19
N GLU A 81 -16.09 1.46 -8.77
CA GLU A 81 -15.18 2.60 -8.64
C GLU A 81 -14.12 2.35 -7.56
N MET A 82 -14.53 1.80 -6.40
CA MET A 82 -13.58 1.40 -5.36
C MET A 82 -12.63 0.28 -5.84
N LEU A 83 -13.12 -0.67 -6.64
CA LEU A 83 -12.30 -1.71 -7.23
C LEU A 83 -11.26 -1.13 -8.19
N VAL A 84 -11.64 -0.17 -9.04
CA VAL A 84 -10.71 0.50 -9.97
C VAL A 84 -9.60 1.22 -9.20
N ILE A 85 -9.94 1.97 -8.14
CA ILE A 85 -8.94 2.64 -7.29
C ILE A 85 -7.99 1.61 -6.68
N GLY A 86 -8.53 0.51 -6.15
CA GLY A 86 -7.73 -0.57 -5.60
C GLY A 86 -6.78 -1.19 -6.63
N GLN A 87 -7.26 -1.49 -7.82
CA GLN A 87 -6.46 -2.05 -8.91
C GLN A 87 -5.32 -1.13 -9.34
N VAL A 88 -5.57 0.19 -9.43
CA VAL A 88 -4.52 1.17 -9.76
C VAL A 88 -3.40 1.16 -8.71
N ILE A 89 -3.76 1.12 -7.42
CA ILE A 89 -2.78 1.04 -6.33
C ILE A 89 -1.99 -0.28 -6.39
N LEU A 90 -2.71 -1.40 -6.54
CA LEU A 90 -2.12 -2.75 -6.56
C LEU A 90 -1.25 -3.01 -7.79
N ALA A 91 -1.50 -2.32 -8.90
CA ALA A 91 -0.67 -2.39 -10.10
C ALA A 91 0.73 -1.77 -9.91
N TYR A 92 0.90 -0.85 -8.95
CA TYR A 92 2.18 -0.23 -8.68
C TYR A 92 3.02 -1.06 -7.70
N THR A 93 3.69 -2.08 -8.22
CA THR A 93 4.47 -3.06 -7.45
C THR A 93 5.46 -2.45 -6.45
N PRO A 94 6.22 -1.37 -6.75
CA PRO A 94 7.11 -0.77 -5.76
C PRO A 94 6.41 -0.31 -4.49
N LEU A 95 5.21 0.29 -4.61
CA LEU A 95 4.41 0.68 -3.45
C LEU A 95 3.91 -0.55 -2.68
N VAL A 96 3.37 -1.56 -3.38
CA VAL A 96 2.88 -2.78 -2.72
C VAL A 96 3.99 -3.47 -1.93
N ARG A 97 5.19 -3.59 -2.50
CA ARG A 97 6.36 -4.15 -1.80
C ARG A 97 6.77 -3.31 -0.60
N ASN A 98 6.75 -1.98 -0.73
CA ASN A 98 7.05 -1.09 0.39
C ASN A 98 6.03 -1.26 1.52
N LEU A 99 4.74 -1.33 1.20
CA LEU A 99 3.67 -1.59 2.16
C LEU A 99 3.87 -2.92 2.91
N VAL A 100 4.14 -4.01 2.18
CA VAL A 100 4.42 -5.31 2.79
C VAL A 100 5.65 -5.25 3.69
N SER A 101 6.74 -4.63 3.22
CA SER A 101 7.99 -4.53 3.99
C SER A 101 7.86 -3.74 5.29
N LEU A 102 6.93 -2.78 5.32
CA LEU A 102 6.60 -1.98 6.50
C LEU A 102 5.45 -2.59 7.34
N GLY A 103 5.10 -3.84 7.05
CA GLY A 103 4.18 -4.65 7.83
C GLY A 103 2.69 -4.36 7.66
N TRP A 104 2.30 -3.76 6.54
CA TRP A 104 0.90 -3.77 6.12
C TRP A 104 0.56 -5.06 5.36
N ASP A 105 -0.56 -5.69 5.70
CA ASP A 105 -1.07 -6.91 5.04
C ASP A 105 -2.38 -6.70 4.29
N THR A 106 -3.08 -5.61 4.59
CA THR A 106 -4.41 -5.35 4.05
C THR A 106 -4.42 -3.97 3.39
N LEU A 107 -4.77 -3.92 2.11
CA LEU A 107 -5.26 -2.69 1.48
C LEU A 107 -6.77 -2.63 1.69
N GLU A 108 -7.29 -1.49 2.11
CA GLU A 108 -8.73 -1.20 2.15
C GLU A 108 -9.01 0.09 1.38
N VAL A 109 -9.92 0.05 0.41
CA VAL A 109 -10.45 1.26 -0.25
C VAL A 109 -11.90 1.42 0.17
N HIS A 110 -12.27 2.60 0.65
CA HIS A 110 -13.64 2.93 1.01
C HIS A 110 -13.98 4.37 0.62
N ASP A 111 -15.27 4.67 0.51
CA ASP A 111 -15.78 6.02 0.29
C ASP A 111 -15.93 6.79 1.63
N ASP A 112 -16.33 8.04 1.56
CA ASP A 112 -16.54 8.91 2.72
C ASP A 112 -17.92 8.78 3.38
N THR A 113 -18.85 8.06 2.76
CA THR A 113 -20.25 7.95 3.22
C THR A 113 -20.74 6.54 3.53
N GLY A 114 -20.07 5.50 3.00
CA GLY A 114 -20.49 4.12 3.11
C GLY A 114 -19.94 3.39 4.33
N THR A 115 -20.55 2.24 4.63
CA THR A 115 -20.17 1.34 5.74
C THR A 115 -19.18 0.25 5.34
N TYR A 116 -18.91 0.06 4.04
CA TYR A 116 -18.13 -1.08 3.52
C TYR A 116 -17.04 -0.62 2.55
N GLY A 117 -15.81 -1.13 2.74
CA GLY A 117 -14.70 -0.97 1.81
C GLY A 117 -14.37 -2.26 1.05
N CYS A 118 -13.74 -2.12 -0.11
CA CYS A 118 -13.10 -3.23 -0.80
C CYS A 118 -11.75 -3.50 -0.16
N ARG A 119 -11.39 -4.78 0.02
CA ARG A 119 -10.13 -5.18 0.69
C ARG A 119 -9.35 -6.18 -0.13
N TRP A 120 -8.03 -6.13 -0.01
CA TRP A 120 -7.09 -7.03 -0.68
C TRP A 120 -5.96 -7.45 0.23
N LYS A 121 -5.53 -8.70 0.07
CA LYS A 121 -4.35 -9.27 0.72
C LYS A 121 -3.09 -8.82 -0.02
N LEU A 122 -2.34 -7.90 0.55
CA LEU A 122 -1.25 -7.20 -0.14
C LEU A 122 -0.15 -8.12 -0.68
N ILE A 123 0.17 -9.20 0.04
CA ILE A 123 1.27 -10.11 -0.35
C ILE A 123 1.01 -10.78 -1.72
N GLU A 124 -0.24 -10.99 -2.11
CA GLU A 124 -0.61 -11.59 -3.40
C GLU A 124 -0.28 -10.67 -4.59
N TYR A 125 -0.11 -9.37 -4.34
CA TYR A 125 0.19 -8.35 -5.35
C TYR A 125 1.64 -7.88 -5.31
N ALA A 126 2.43 -8.34 -4.32
CA ALA A 126 3.82 -7.95 -4.17
C ALA A 126 4.75 -8.55 -5.24
N ARG A 127 4.24 -9.51 -6.05
CA ARG A 127 4.99 -10.18 -7.13
C ARG A 127 6.33 -10.72 -6.61
N MET A 128 6.24 -11.44 -5.50
CA MET A 128 7.40 -12.02 -4.83
C MET A 128 8.00 -13.10 -5.72
N GLY A 129 9.30 -13.02 -6.02
CA GLY A 129 10.00 -14.03 -6.79
C GLY A 129 10.00 -13.87 -8.31
N ASP A 130 9.25 -12.93 -8.88
CA ASP A 130 9.23 -12.67 -10.34
C ASP A 130 10.63 -12.41 -10.94
N ILE A 131 11.55 -11.82 -10.16
CA ILE A 131 12.94 -11.57 -10.58
C ILE A 131 13.68 -12.89 -10.80
N PHE A 132 13.47 -13.88 -9.93
CA PHE A 132 14.08 -15.20 -10.08
C PHE A 132 13.46 -15.96 -11.27
N LEU A 133 12.16 -15.84 -11.50
CA LEU A 133 11.50 -16.52 -12.63
C LEU A 133 11.98 -16.02 -13.99
N ASN A 134 12.35 -14.74 -14.11
CA ASN A 134 12.89 -14.18 -15.36
C ASN A 134 14.39 -14.47 -15.56
N GLU A 135 15.14 -14.74 -14.49
CA GLU A 135 16.57 -15.09 -14.56
C GLU A 135 16.82 -16.61 -14.71
N TYR A 136 15.85 -17.46 -14.35
CA TYR A 136 15.97 -18.92 -14.43
C TYR A 136 15.20 -19.58 -15.59
N ASN A 137 14.59 -18.80 -16.48
CA ASN A 137 14.10 -19.31 -17.76
C ASN A 137 15.26 -19.35 -18.78
N VAL A 138 16.03 -20.45 -18.73
CA VAL A 138 16.86 -20.97 -19.83
C VAL A 138 15.99 -21.84 -20.74
#